data_AF-A0A1V9E176-F1
#
_entry.id   AF-A0A1V9E176-F1
#
_cell.length_a   1.000
_cell.length_b   1.000
_cell.length_c   1.000
_cell.angle_alpha   90.00
_cell.angle_beta   90.00
_cell.angle_gamma   90.00
#
_symmetry.space_group_name_H-M   'P 1'
#
loop_
_entity.id
_entity.type
_entity.pdbx_description
1 polymer ?
#
loop_
_entity_poly.entity_id
_entity_poly.type
_entity_poly.pdbx_seq_one_letter_code
_entity_poly.pdbx_strand_id
1 'polypeptide(L)'
;MKKLLLLNILLWALQHTICGQTQAADKTQECWEKYDQKTLQLNALQLRSKLITDSLNTLIETLRTNTEHLTKRINRLSGDSAKYQPKIKIINNLEERTKHAEELSANLINDTTGNGFRKLSLIKKTDSINALLAKVNDLTKTSTELEGFKSANNKQLADLKSFYDVSFADLLKITSLDRLKNDSQVFTTLAKETDIPQTLNDLLLFKQAELLLSNKHNKATIESAIKTLQPIINREGTKQLVKLLNDYESLTKNVISTFNQIEKGNVLKAGKTPDLINGKKDKVLRAIEDCVYDNNIDLTRYVYLNQVITAVKKKKMKDVDDDIQEIIHQLETVN
;
A
#
# COMPACT_ATOMS: atom_id res chain seq x y z
N MET A 1 22.57 -27.22 10.52
CA MET A 1 23.55 -27.55 11.57
C MET A 1 24.75 -28.36 11.07
N LYS A 2 24.59 -29.56 10.50
CA LYS A 2 25.73 -30.42 10.05
C LYS A 2 26.73 -29.75 9.08
N LYS A 3 26.25 -28.91 8.15
CA LYS A 3 27.12 -28.17 7.21
C LYS A 3 27.96 -27.06 7.86
N LEU A 4 27.47 -26.44 8.95
CA LEU A 4 28.19 -25.39 9.68
C LEU A 4 29.31 -25.99 10.54
N LEU A 5 29.05 -27.16 11.13
CA LEU A 5 30.05 -27.91 11.90
C LEU A 5 31.22 -28.36 11.01
N LEU A 6 30.91 -28.86 9.80
CA LEU A 6 31.91 -29.26 8.80
C LEU A 6 32.77 -28.08 8.34
N LEU A 7 32.17 -26.89 8.18
CA LEU A 7 32.90 -25.68 7.81
C LEU A 7 33.85 -25.22 8.93
N ASN A 8 33.42 -25.30 10.19
CA ASN A 8 34.25 -24.97 11.34
C ASN A 8 35.42 -25.94 11.54
N ILE A 9 35.21 -27.25 11.29
CA ILE A 9 36.29 -28.25 11.35
C ILE A 9 37.30 -28.04 10.21
N LEU A 10 36.84 -27.68 9.02
CA LEU A 10 37.72 -27.35 7.88
C LEU A 10 38.52 -26.06 8.11
N LEU A 11 37.90 -25.05 8.70
CA LEU A 11 38.57 -23.80 9.10
C LEU A 11 39.63 -24.04 10.18
N TRP A 12 39.34 -24.89 11.17
CA TRP A 12 40.29 -25.30 12.20
C TRP A 12 41.49 -26.09 11.63
N ALA A 13 41.23 -26.99 10.68
CA ALA A 13 42.28 -27.77 10.01
C ALA A 13 43.20 -26.90 9.13
N LEU A 14 42.67 -25.87 8.46
CA LEU A 14 43.44 -24.89 7.71
C LEU A 14 44.34 -24.00 8.59
N GLN A 15 43.96 -23.83 9.86
CA GLN A 15 44.63 -22.97 10.83
C GLN A 15 45.98 -23.56 11.29
N HIS A 16 46.05 -24.88 11.45
CA HIS A 16 47.29 -25.58 11.83
C HIS A 16 48.32 -25.64 10.69
N THR A 17 47.88 -25.56 9.43
CA THR A 17 48.78 -25.58 8.27
C THR A 17 49.41 -24.22 7.97
N ILE A 18 48.81 -23.12 8.45
CA ILE A 18 49.23 -21.74 8.12
C ILE A 18 50.07 -21.08 9.23
N CYS A 19 50.01 -21.56 10.48
CA CYS A 19 50.72 -20.96 11.63
C CYS A 19 52.26 -21.10 11.64
N GLY A 20 52.90 -21.54 10.56
CA GLY A 20 54.36 -21.69 10.48
C GLY A 20 55.15 -20.40 10.20
N GLN A 21 54.51 -19.24 9.93
CA GLN A 21 55.21 -18.01 9.56
C GLN A 21 54.67 -16.78 10.31
N THR A 22 55.53 -16.16 11.11
CA THR A 22 55.22 -15.08 12.07
C THR A 22 54.73 -13.77 11.47
N GLN A 23 54.91 -13.52 10.16
CA GLN A 23 54.30 -12.37 9.45
C GLN A 23 52.88 -12.65 8.92
N ALA A 24 52.46 -13.91 8.86
CA ALA A 24 51.09 -14.26 8.50
C ALA A 24 50.13 -13.97 9.66
N ALA A 25 50.58 -14.19 10.90
CA ALA A 25 49.78 -14.09 12.12
C ALA A 25 49.01 -12.75 12.24
N ASP A 26 49.69 -11.62 12.11
CA ASP A 26 49.07 -10.28 12.23
C ASP A 26 48.04 -10.00 11.12
N LYS A 27 48.31 -10.43 9.89
CA LYS A 27 47.35 -10.29 8.76
C LYS A 27 46.16 -11.23 8.91
N THR A 28 46.35 -12.42 9.49
CA THR A 28 45.23 -13.30 9.85
C THR A 28 44.37 -12.68 10.93
N GLN A 29 44.96 -12.04 11.93
CA GLN A 29 44.22 -11.42 13.03
C GLN A 29 43.36 -10.24 12.58
N GLU A 30 43.89 -9.36 11.70
CA GLU A 30 43.11 -8.27 11.09
C GLU A 30 41.95 -8.81 10.20
N CYS A 31 42.18 -9.93 9.50
CA CYS A 31 41.13 -10.61 8.73
C CYS A 31 40.02 -11.19 9.63
N TRP A 32 40.38 -11.72 10.80
CA TRP A 32 39.41 -12.24 11.77
C TRP A 32 38.58 -11.12 12.39
N GLU A 33 39.19 -10.00 12.78
CA GLU A 33 38.45 -8.85 13.30
C GLU A 33 37.47 -8.27 12.28
N LYS A 34 37.86 -8.18 11.01
CA LYS A 34 36.95 -7.76 9.92
C LYS A 34 35.84 -8.78 9.65
N TYR A 35 36.12 -10.07 9.79
CA TYR A 35 35.13 -11.13 9.67
C TYR A 35 34.10 -11.06 10.81
N ASP A 36 34.56 -10.90 12.04
CA ASP A 36 33.70 -10.79 13.22
C ASP A 36 32.85 -9.51 13.17
N GLN A 37 33.42 -8.37 12.77
CA GLN A 37 32.65 -7.14 12.53
C GLN A 37 31.56 -7.32 11.47
N LYS A 38 31.87 -7.97 10.34
CA LYS A 38 30.87 -8.24 9.30
C LYS A 38 29.80 -9.22 9.77
N THR A 39 30.16 -10.20 10.59
CA THR A 39 29.22 -11.18 11.17
C THR A 39 28.27 -10.48 12.15
N LEU A 40 28.78 -9.58 12.98
CA LEU A 40 27.99 -8.72 13.87
C LEU A 40 27.04 -7.80 13.09
N GLN A 41 27.53 -7.15 12.03
CA GLN A 41 26.68 -6.29 11.17
C GLN A 41 25.58 -7.10 10.46
N LEU A 42 25.89 -8.30 9.97
CA LEU A 42 24.91 -9.17 9.33
C LEU A 42 23.84 -9.61 10.33
N ASN A 43 24.24 -10.01 11.54
CA ASN A 43 23.31 -10.38 12.60
C ASN A 43 22.43 -9.20 13.02
N ALA A 44 22.99 -7.99 13.12
CA ALA A 44 22.22 -6.78 13.42
C ALA A 44 21.20 -6.45 12.32
N LEU A 45 21.58 -6.58 11.04
CA LEU A 45 20.67 -6.38 9.91
C LEU A 45 19.58 -7.44 9.85
N GLN A 46 19.89 -8.70 10.13
CA GLN A 46 18.91 -9.78 10.21
C GLN A 46 17.93 -9.57 11.35
N LEU A 47 18.41 -9.14 12.52
CA LEU A 47 17.55 -8.80 13.66
C LEU A 47 16.61 -7.64 13.31
N ARG A 48 17.13 -6.59 12.66
CA ARG A 48 16.34 -5.41 12.26
C ARG A 48 15.30 -5.77 11.20
N SER A 49 15.66 -6.59 10.23
CA SER A 49 14.74 -7.13 9.20
C SER A 49 13.61 -7.96 9.83
N LYS A 50 13.94 -8.80 10.81
CA LYS A 50 12.95 -9.59 11.57
C LYS A 50 11.98 -8.68 12.34
N LEU A 51 12.50 -7.66 13.01
CA LEU A 51 11.70 -6.70 13.77
C LEU A 51 10.74 -5.89 12.89
N ILE A 52 11.18 -5.52 11.68
CA ILE A 52 10.33 -4.85 10.67
C ILE A 52 9.25 -5.81 10.18
N THR A 53 9.60 -7.05 9.87
CA THR A 53 8.65 -8.10 9.43
C THR A 53 7.59 -8.36 10.50
N ASP A 54 7.99 -8.49 11.76
CA ASP A 54 7.07 -8.73 12.88
C ASP A 54 6.13 -7.52 13.10
N SER A 55 6.65 -6.30 12.95
CA SER A 55 5.85 -5.07 13.03
C SER A 55 4.84 -4.96 11.89
N LEU A 56 5.25 -5.30 10.66
CA LEU A 56 4.35 -5.33 9.50
C LEU A 56 3.27 -6.38 9.64
N ASN A 57 3.60 -7.59 10.12
CA ASN A 57 2.63 -8.64 10.37
C ASN A 57 1.60 -8.23 11.43
N THR A 58 2.05 -7.54 12.49
CA THR A 58 1.15 -7.01 13.53
C THR A 58 0.21 -5.95 12.97
N LEU A 59 0.71 -5.07 12.09
CA LEU A 59 -0.10 -4.06 11.42
C LEU A 59 -1.14 -4.69 10.48
N ILE A 60 -0.73 -5.69 9.69
CA ILE A 60 -1.60 -6.44 8.78
C ILE A 60 -2.73 -7.13 9.55
N GLU A 61 -2.41 -7.78 10.67
CA GLU A 61 -3.42 -8.48 11.47
C GLU A 61 -4.39 -7.50 12.13
N THR A 62 -3.90 -6.34 12.58
CA THR A 62 -4.74 -5.25 13.10
C THR A 62 -5.70 -4.72 12.03
N LEU A 63 -5.20 -4.49 10.81
CA LEU A 63 -6.01 -4.04 9.68
C LEU A 63 -7.06 -5.08 9.27
N ARG A 64 -6.69 -6.36 9.25
CA ARG A 64 -7.61 -7.47 8.96
C ARG A 64 -8.75 -7.52 9.99
N THR A 65 -8.41 -7.43 11.27
CA THR A 65 -9.38 -7.45 12.38
C THR A 65 -10.35 -6.27 12.30
N ASN A 66 -9.84 -5.08 12.00
CA ASN A 66 -10.67 -3.88 11.81
C ASN A 66 -11.59 -4.02 10.60
N THR A 67 -11.10 -4.59 9.50
CA THR A 67 -11.88 -4.82 8.28
C THR A 67 -13.03 -5.81 8.53
N GLU A 68 -12.78 -6.89 9.28
CA GLU A 68 -13.82 -7.84 9.68
C GLU A 68 -14.87 -7.20 10.61
N HIS A 69 -14.43 -6.36 11.55
CA HIS A 69 -15.35 -5.63 12.43
C HIS A 69 -16.24 -4.67 11.65
N LEU A 70 -15.68 -3.92 10.70
CA LEU A 70 -16.44 -3.01 9.82
C LEU A 70 -17.42 -3.78 8.94
N THR A 71 -16.99 -4.90 8.36
CA THR A 71 -17.85 -5.75 7.52
C THR A 71 -19.03 -6.33 8.31
N LYS A 72 -18.77 -6.83 9.53
CA LYS A 72 -19.84 -7.30 10.43
C LYS A 72 -20.81 -6.17 10.80
N ARG A 73 -20.30 -4.95 11.02
CA ARG A 73 -21.13 -3.78 11.36
C ARG A 73 -22.00 -3.36 10.17
N ILE A 74 -21.45 -3.34 8.95
CA ILE A 74 -22.19 -3.07 7.72
C ILE A 74 -23.30 -4.10 7.52
N ASN A 75 -23.00 -5.40 7.66
CA ASN A 75 -24.00 -6.45 7.47
C ASN A 75 -25.13 -6.38 8.50
N ARG A 76 -24.84 -6.00 9.75
CA ARG A 76 -25.87 -5.74 10.76
C ARG A 76 -26.76 -4.55 10.38
N LEU A 77 -26.16 -3.43 10.00
CA LEU A 77 -26.89 -2.22 9.61
C LEU A 77 -27.76 -2.45 8.36
N SER A 78 -27.26 -3.18 7.37
CA SER A 78 -28.04 -3.56 6.19
C SER A 78 -29.19 -4.51 6.53
N GLY A 79 -28.96 -5.48 7.42
CA GLY A 79 -30.01 -6.38 7.91
C GLY A 79 -31.09 -5.66 8.73
N ASP A 80 -30.69 -4.67 9.53
CA ASP A 80 -31.62 -3.87 10.30
C ASP A 80 -32.42 -2.92 9.40
N SER A 81 -31.78 -2.26 8.42
CA SER A 81 -32.46 -1.47 7.38
C SER A 81 -33.55 -2.26 6.65
N ALA A 82 -33.25 -3.51 6.26
CA ALA A 82 -34.21 -4.40 5.61
C ALA A 82 -35.40 -4.76 6.54
N LYS A 83 -35.20 -4.85 7.85
CA LYS A 83 -36.28 -5.08 8.84
C LYS A 83 -37.15 -3.86 9.08
N TYR A 84 -36.65 -2.64 8.85
CA TYR A 84 -37.39 -1.40 9.06
C TYR A 84 -38.21 -0.96 7.85
N GLN A 85 -37.83 -1.36 6.63
CA GLN A 85 -38.57 -1.08 5.40
C GLN A 85 -40.07 -1.48 5.45
N PRO A 86 -40.45 -2.69 5.91
CA PRO A 86 -41.87 -3.07 6.05
C PRO A 86 -42.60 -2.26 7.13
N LYS A 87 -41.89 -1.86 8.20
CA LYS A 87 -42.45 -1.06 9.30
C LYS A 87 -42.77 0.36 8.85
N ILE A 88 -41.91 0.97 8.03
CA ILE A 88 -42.15 2.27 7.40
C ILE A 88 -43.43 2.23 6.55
N LYS A 89 -43.64 1.16 5.79
CA LYS A 89 -44.86 0.99 4.99
C LYS A 89 -46.13 0.87 5.86
N ILE A 90 -46.03 0.22 7.02
CA ILE A 90 -47.14 0.11 7.98
C ILE A 90 -47.43 1.47 8.64
N ILE A 91 -46.40 2.26 8.95
CA ILE A 91 -46.54 3.60 9.53
C ILE A 91 -47.28 4.53 8.57
N ASN A 92 -46.86 4.57 7.29
CA ASN A 92 -47.53 5.39 6.29
C ASN A 92 -49.02 5.02 6.15
N ASN A 93 -49.34 3.72 6.16
CA ASN A 93 -50.73 3.25 6.14
C ASN A 93 -51.51 3.61 7.43
N LEU A 94 -50.84 3.70 8.58
CA LEU A 94 -51.49 4.07 9.84
C LEU A 94 -51.70 5.58 9.94
N GLU A 95 -50.80 6.40 9.41
CA GLU A 95 -50.99 7.85 9.30
C GLU A 95 -52.20 8.18 8.42
N GLU A 96 -52.34 7.53 7.27
CA GLU A 96 -53.52 7.70 6.41
C GLU A 96 -54.82 7.30 7.12
N ARG A 97 -54.81 6.18 7.86
CA ARG A 97 -55.98 5.73 8.63
C ARG A 97 -56.30 6.60 9.84
N THR A 98 -55.29 7.20 10.45
CA THR A 98 -55.46 8.13 11.58
C THR A 98 -56.08 9.44 11.09
N LYS A 99 -55.61 9.96 9.96
CA LYS A 99 -56.21 11.13 9.29
C LYS A 99 -57.68 10.89 8.92
N HIS A 100 -58.00 9.72 8.38
CA HIS A 100 -59.38 9.32 8.09
C HIS A 100 -60.23 9.13 9.37
N ALA A 101 -59.63 8.67 10.47
CA ALA A 101 -60.31 8.53 11.76
C ALA A 101 -60.56 9.90 12.42
N GLU A 102 -59.65 10.86 12.26
CA GLU A 102 -59.82 12.25 12.69
C GLU A 102 -60.98 12.91 11.93
N GLU A 103 -61.06 12.72 10.60
CA GLU A 103 -62.20 13.15 9.77
C GLU A 103 -63.53 12.51 10.22
N LEU A 104 -63.54 11.21 10.53
CA LEU A 104 -64.71 10.51 11.07
C LEU A 104 -65.08 10.99 12.48
N SER A 105 -64.11 11.31 13.32
CA SER A 105 -64.32 11.80 14.69
C SER A 105 -64.93 13.21 14.69
N ALA A 106 -64.52 14.07 13.74
CA ALA A 106 -65.13 15.38 13.52
C ALA A 106 -66.61 15.25 13.14
N ASN A 107 -66.99 14.18 12.42
CA ASN A 107 -68.37 13.88 12.05
C ASN A 107 -69.18 13.23 13.19
N LEU A 108 -68.53 12.51 14.11
CA LEU A 108 -69.16 11.79 15.22
C LEU A 108 -69.47 12.66 16.45
N ILE A 109 -68.90 13.87 16.55
CA ILE A 109 -69.22 14.85 17.62
C ILE A 109 -70.69 15.32 17.56
N ASN A 110 -71.41 15.01 16.48
CA ASN A 110 -72.83 15.34 16.32
C ASN A 110 -73.82 14.32 16.89
N ASP A 111 -73.39 13.18 17.45
CA ASP A 111 -74.34 12.15 17.87
C ASP A 111 -73.89 11.40 19.14
N THR A 112 -74.46 11.77 20.29
CA THR A 112 -74.18 11.13 21.58
C THR A 112 -75.43 10.58 22.26
N THR A 113 -75.50 9.25 22.43
CA THR A 113 -76.00 8.57 23.65
C THR A 113 -75.70 7.04 23.68
N GLY A 114 -75.62 6.43 24.89
CA GLY A 114 -75.62 4.98 25.21
C GLY A 114 -74.24 4.31 25.46
N ASN A 115 -73.64 4.25 26.66
CA ASN A 115 -73.82 3.47 27.92
C ASN A 115 -73.41 1.97 27.92
N GLY A 116 -72.54 1.57 28.87
CA GLY A 116 -72.21 0.16 29.22
C GLY A 116 -71.07 -0.51 28.43
N PHE A 117 -71.37 -1.14 27.30
CA PHE A 117 -70.39 -1.87 26.46
C PHE A 117 -69.29 -0.97 25.88
N ARG A 118 -69.56 0.32 25.75
CA ARG A 118 -68.57 1.32 25.35
C ARG A 118 -67.40 1.41 26.32
N LYS A 119 -67.59 1.17 27.63
CA LYS A 119 -66.53 1.36 28.65
C LYS A 119 -65.41 0.32 28.58
N LEU A 120 -65.75 -0.97 28.39
CA LEU A 120 -64.75 -2.04 28.20
C LEU A 120 -64.07 -1.97 26.82
N SER A 121 -64.83 -1.56 25.79
CA SER A 121 -64.30 -1.25 24.46
C SER A 121 -63.34 -0.05 24.50
N LEU A 122 -63.67 0.98 25.28
CA LEU A 122 -62.82 2.15 25.52
C LEU A 122 -61.52 1.75 26.22
N ILE A 123 -61.57 0.92 27.27
CA ILE A 123 -60.35 0.46 27.98
C ILE A 123 -59.43 -0.33 27.03
N LYS A 124 -59.95 -1.30 26.26
CA LYS A 124 -59.15 -2.04 25.27
C LYS A 124 -58.58 -1.14 24.17
N LYS A 125 -59.33 -0.10 23.77
CA LYS A 125 -58.85 0.93 22.85
C LYS A 125 -57.76 1.79 23.49
N THR A 126 -57.89 2.14 24.77
CA THR A 126 -56.86 2.88 25.53
C THR A 126 -55.56 2.08 25.63
N ASP A 127 -55.62 0.76 25.92
CA ASP A 127 -54.43 -0.10 25.93
C ASP A 127 -53.77 -0.19 24.55
N SER A 128 -54.60 -0.27 23.50
CA SER A 128 -54.11 -0.26 22.10
C SER A 128 -53.47 1.08 21.72
N ILE A 129 -54.05 2.20 22.18
CA ILE A 129 -53.52 3.55 22.00
C ILE A 129 -52.19 3.71 22.74
N ASN A 130 -52.08 3.23 23.98
CA ASN A 130 -50.85 3.29 24.76
C ASN A 130 -49.74 2.43 24.14
N ALA A 131 -50.07 1.25 23.61
CA ALA A 131 -49.12 0.41 22.88
C ALA A 131 -48.67 1.05 21.55
N LEU A 132 -49.56 1.80 20.88
CA LEU A 132 -49.21 2.58 19.69
C LEU A 132 -48.32 3.78 20.04
N LEU A 133 -48.63 4.51 21.11
CA LEU A 133 -47.80 5.63 21.60
C LEU A 133 -46.39 5.18 21.96
N ALA A 134 -46.24 4.02 22.63
CA ALA A 134 -44.92 3.45 22.91
C ALA A 134 -44.13 3.15 21.63
N LYS A 135 -44.79 2.56 20.61
CA LYS A 135 -44.16 2.31 19.30
C LYS A 135 -43.79 3.59 18.57
N VAL A 136 -44.61 4.62 18.63
CA VAL A 136 -44.33 5.93 18.04
C VAL A 136 -43.09 6.54 18.70
N ASN A 137 -42.99 6.50 20.02
CA ASN A 137 -41.81 7.01 20.74
C ASN A 137 -40.51 6.26 20.37
N ASP A 138 -40.56 4.93 20.25
CA ASP A 138 -39.41 4.12 19.80
C ASP A 138 -38.99 4.47 18.36
N LEU A 139 -39.97 4.73 17.48
CA LEU A 139 -39.72 5.15 16.11
C LEU A 139 -39.13 6.55 16.03
N THR A 140 -39.65 7.49 16.81
CA THR A 140 -39.10 8.86 16.92
C THR A 140 -37.65 8.81 17.37
N LYS A 141 -37.33 8.02 18.40
CA LYS A 141 -35.95 7.83 18.88
C LYS A 141 -35.04 7.28 17.76
N THR A 142 -35.50 6.27 17.04
CA THR A 142 -34.75 5.67 15.92
C THR A 142 -34.53 6.67 14.78
N SER A 143 -35.53 7.52 14.49
CA SER A 143 -35.42 8.59 13.50
C SER A 143 -34.36 9.62 13.90
N THR A 144 -34.34 10.05 15.16
CA THR A 144 -33.33 10.98 15.68
C THR A 144 -31.91 10.40 15.61
N GLU A 145 -31.74 9.11 15.92
CA GLU A 145 -30.45 8.42 15.77
C GLU A 145 -30.01 8.37 14.30
N LEU A 146 -30.94 8.08 13.36
CA LEU A 146 -30.67 8.06 11.93
C LEU A 146 -30.25 9.44 11.39
N GLU A 147 -30.90 10.51 11.83
CA GLU A 147 -30.51 11.89 11.50
C GLU A 147 -29.13 12.23 12.04
N GLY A 148 -28.80 11.78 13.26
CA GLY A 148 -27.46 11.90 13.82
C GLY A 148 -26.40 11.22 12.95
N PHE A 149 -26.68 10.00 12.47
CA PHE A 149 -25.78 9.29 11.55
C PHE A 149 -25.62 10.00 10.20
N LYS A 150 -26.71 10.51 9.61
CA LYS A 150 -26.64 11.29 8.36
C LYS A 150 -25.81 12.56 8.53
N SER A 151 -26.00 13.27 9.64
CA SER A 151 -25.23 14.47 9.95
C SER A 151 -23.73 14.18 10.11
N ALA A 152 -23.37 13.10 10.80
CA ALA A 152 -21.98 12.67 10.95
C ALA A 152 -21.33 12.30 9.61
N ASN A 153 -22.04 11.55 8.75
CA ASN A 153 -21.54 11.18 7.42
C ASN A 153 -21.37 12.40 6.52
N ASN A 154 -22.31 13.35 6.55
CA ASN A 154 -22.22 14.60 5.79
C ASN A 154 -21.02 15.44 6.24
N LYS A 155 -20.76 15.51 7.56
CA LYS A 155 -19.58 16.20 8.10
C LYS A 155 -18.29 15.53 7.64
N GLN A 156 -18.19 14.20 7.74
CA GLN A 156 -17.03 13.46 7.28
C GLN A 156 -16.74 13.69 5.79
N LEU A 157 -17.79 13.72 4.96
CA LEU A 157 -17.65 14.01 3.54
C LEU A 157 -17.20 15.45 3.28
N ALA A 158 -17.72 16.42 4.03
CA ALA A 158 -17.32 17.83 3.93
C ALA A 158 -15.84 18.03 4.33
N ASP A 159 -15.41 17.42 5.43
CA ASP A 159 -14.01 17.46 5.88
C ASP A 159 -13.08 16.84 4.83
N LEU A 160 -13.51 15.73 4.21
CA LEU A 160 -12.75 15.06 3.16
C LEU A 160 -12.67 15.91 1.90
N LYS A 161 -13.77 16.53 1.46
CA LYS A 161 -13.78 17.45 0.31
C LYS A 161 -12.84 18.63 0.55
N SER A 162 -12.90 19.24 1.73
CA SER A 162 -12.04 20.36 2.10
C SER A 162 -10.54 19.99 2.09
N PHE A 163 -10.19 18.75 2.45
CA PHE A 163 -8.80 18.29 2.34
C PHE A 163 -8.28 18.33 0.90
N TYR A 164 -9.13 18.05 -0.09
CA TYR A 164 -8.76 18.03 -1.51
C TYR A 164 -8.91 19.39 -2.22
N ASP A 165 -9.33 20.44 -1.52
CA ASP A 165 -9.35 21.84 -2.01
C ASP A 165 -7.97 22.52 -1.93
N VAL A 166 -6.93 21.78 -1.57
CA VAL A 166 -5.53 22.24 -1.51
C VAL A 166 -4.84 22.03 -2.87
N SER A 167 -3.73 22.74 -3.10
CA SER A 167 -2.93 22.59 -4.32
C SER A 167 -2.48 21.13 -4.53
N PHE A 168 -2.42 20.71 -5.80
CA PHE A 168 -1.98 19.37 -6.17
C PHE A 168 -0.55 19.09 -5.67
N ALA A 169 0.35 20.07 -5.77
CA ALA A 169 1.74 19.94 -5.34
C ALA A 169 1.89 19.76 -3.82
N ASP A 170 1.07 20.42 -3.01
CA ASP A 170 1.10 20.22 -1.56
C ASP A 170 0.50 18.87 -1.17
N LEU A 171 -0.58 18.46 -1.85
CA LEU A 171 -1.16 17.13 -1.67
C LEU A 171 -0.18 16.00 -2.00
N LEU A 172 0.64 16.14 -3.05
CA LEU A 172 1.67 15.16 -3.41
C LEU A 172 2.68 14.89 -2.28
N LYS A 173 2.96 15.88 -1.42
CA LYS A 173 3.92 15.77 -0.31
C LYS A 173 3.33 15.08 0.92
N ILE A 174 2.02 15.21 1.13
CA ILE A 174 1.35 14.79 2.37
C ILE A 174 0.45 13.56 2.21
N THR A 175 0.24 13.11 0.96
CA THR A 175 -0.62 11.95 0.66
C THR A 175 0.19 10.71 0.31
N SER A 176 -0.25 9.57 0.83
CA SER A 176 0.22 8.23 0.47
C SER A 176 -0.80 7.52 -0.41
N LEU A 177 -0.35 6.54 -1.19
CA LEU A 177 -1.25 5.75 -2.04
C LEU A 177 -2.36 5.05 -1.25
N ASP A 178 -2.05 4.54 -0.05
CA ASP A 178 -3.03 3.86 0.81
C ASP A 178 -4.11 4.81 1.32
N ARG A 179 -3.71 6.03 1.71
CA ARG A 179 -4.66 7.08 2.08
C ARG A 179 -5.60 7.39 0.92
N LEU A 180 -5.05 7.61 -0.28
CA LEU A 180 -5.86 7.94 -1.46
C LEU A 180 -6.85 6.81 -1.81
N LYS A 181 -6.45 5.54 -1.67
CA LYS A 181 -7.34 4.39 -1.86
C LYS A 181 -8.47 4.35 -0.82
N ASN A 182 -8.14 4.57 0.45
CA ASN A 182 -9.12 4.62 1.53
C ASN A 182 -10.10 5.78 1.33
N ASP A 183 -9.59 6.96 1.02
CA ASP A 183 -10.40 8.16 0.79
C ASP A 183 -11.32 7.96 -0.43
N SER A 184 -10.83 7.35 -1.51
CA SER A 184 -11.65 6.98 -2.67
C SER A 184 -12.78 6.03 -2.29
N GLN A 185 -12.50 5.01 -1.47
CA GLN A 185 -13.53 4.08 -1.00
C GLN A 185 -14.58 4.78 -0.13
N VAL A 186 -14.16 5.71 0.73
CA VAL A 186 -15.06 6.53 1.55
C VAL A 186 -15.97 7.37 0.65
N PHE A 187 -15.43 8.02 -0.38
CA PHE A 187 -16.27 8.75 -1.35
C PHE A 187 -17.26 7.84 -2.07
N THR A 188 -16.83 6.66 -2.55
CA THR A 188 -17.73 5.70 -3.20
C THR A 188 -18.84 5.20 -2.27
N THR A 189 -18.58 5.13 -0.96
CA THR A 189 -19.53 4.61 0.04
C THR A 189 -20.49 5.70 0.54
N LEU A 190 -20.01 6.92 0.73
CA LEU A 190 -20.77 8.01 1.37
C LEU A 190 -21.34 9.03 0.37
N ALA A 191 -20.82 9.08 -0.85
CA ALA A 191 -21.21 10.04 -1.87
C ALA A 191 -21.65 9.33 -3.17
N LYS A 192 -22.27 10.08 -4.09
CA LYS A 192 -22.48 9.60 -5.45
C LYS A 192 -21.15 9.68 -6.20
N GLU A 193 -20.89 8.80 -7.18
CA GLU A 193 -19.62 8.79 -7.94
C GLU A 193 -19.24 10.15 -8.54
N THR A 194 -20.22 11.00 -8.84
CA THR A 194 -20.04 12.37 -9.35
C THR A 194 -19.45 13.36 -8.34
N ASP A 195 -19.37 13.02 -7.06
CA ASP A 195 -18.85 13.87 -5.98
C ASP A 195 -17.37 13.64 -5.65
N ILE A 196 -16.71 12.69 -6.33
CA ILE A 196 -15.30 12.40 -6.12
C ILE A 196 -14.48 13.58 -6.67
N PRO A 197 -13.63 14.23 -5.84
CA PRO A 197 -12.77 15.30 -6.33
C PRO A 197 -11.86 14.80 -7.45
N GLN A 198 -11.84 15.49 -8.60
CA GLN A 198 -10.94 15.11 -9.69
C GLN A 198 -9.47 15.07 -9.24
N THR A 199 -9.09 15.96 -8.32
CA THR A 199 -7.78 15.99 -7.67
C THR A 199 -7.41 14.65 -7.02
N LEU A 200 -8.35 13.95 -6.37
CA LEU A 200 -8.10 12.63 -5.77
C LEU A 200 -7.79 11.58 -6.85
N ASN A 201 -8.58 11.54 -7.92
CA ASN A 201 -8.33 10.63 -9.05
C ASN A 201 -6.97 10.90 -9.70
N ASP A 202 -6.63 12.18 -9.89
CA ASP A 202 -5.36 12.57 -10.48
C ASP A 202 -4.18 12.18 -9.57
N LEU A 203 -4.32 12.35 -8.25
CA LEU A 203 -3.30 11.92 -7.26
C LEU A 203 -3.13 10.40 -7.24
N LEU A 204 -4.23 9.64 -7.37
CA LEU A 204 -4.17 8.18 -7.48
C LEU A 204 -3.36 7.74 -8.70
N LEU A 205 -3.64 8.32 -9.87
CA LEU A 205 -2.88 8.03 -11.10
C LEU A 205 -1.40 8.38 -10.92
N PHE A 206 -1.09 9.53 -10.34
CA PHE A 206 0.28 9.95 -10.06
C PHE A 206 1.02 8.97 -9.14
N LYS A 207 0.43 8.63 -7.98
CA LYS A 207 1.05 7.75 -7.00
C LYS A 207 1.14 6.29 -7.48
N GLN A 208 0.22 5.86 -8.34
CA GLN A 208 0.34 4.55 -9.00
C GLN A 208 1.51 4.52 -9.99
N ALA A 209 1.69 5.56 -10.80
CA ALA A 209 2.84 5.66 -11.69
C ALA A 209 4.17 5.75 -10.92
N GLU A 210 4.19 6.50 -9.81
CA GLU A 210 5.34 6.55 -8.89
C GLU A 210 5.64 5.17 -8.26
N LEU A 211 4.61 4.39 -7.91
CA LEU A 211 4.80 3.03 -7.41
C LEU A 211 5.36 2.10 -8.49
N LEU A 212 4.92 2.23 -9.74
CA LEU A 212 5.46 1.45 -10.86
C LEU A 212 6.97 1.71 -11.04
N LEU A 213 7.44 2.93 -10.72
CA LEU A 213 8.85 3.29 -10.69
C LEU A 213 9.64 2.71 -9.50
N SER A 214 8.99 2.28 -8.43
CA SER A 214 9.68 1.60 -7.33
C SER A 214 9.98 0.12 -7.64
N ASN A 215 9.44 -0.39 -8.75
CA ASN A 215 9.60 -1.76 -9.23
C ASN A 215 10.60 -1.83 -10.41
N LYS A 216 10.74 -3.01 -11.02
CA LYS A 216 11.64 -3.24 -12.16
C LYS A 216 11.33 -2.28 -13.33
N HIS A 217 12.32 -1.53 -13.80
CA HIS A 217 12.18 -0.58 -14.91
C HIS A 217 12.39 -1.28 -16.25
N ASN A 218 11.37 -1.99 -16.71
CA ASN A 218 11.32 -2.46 -18.10
C ASN A 218 10.52 -1.47 -18.96
N LYS A 219 10.73 -1.54 -20.28
CA LYS A 219 10.11 -0.65 -21.25
C LYS A 219 8.58 -0.63 -21.12
N ALA A 220 7.95 -1.81 -21.00
CA ALA A 220 6.51 -1.92 -20.83
C ALA A 220 5.98 -1.25 -19.55
N THR A 221 6.72 -1.29 -18.45
CA THR A 221 6.34 -0.68 -17.16
C THR A 221 6.49 0.84 -17.23
N ILE A 222 7.56 1.33 -17.87
CA ILE A 222 7.76 2.77 -18.13
C ILE A 222 6.65 3.29 -19.04
N GLU A 223 6.36 2.60 -20.15
CA GLU A 223 5.28 2.96 -21.07
C GLU A 223 3.91 2.93 -20.39
N SER A 224 3.66 1.93 -19.55
CA SER A 224 2.43 1.85 -18.76
C SER A 224 2.33 3.02 -17.77
N ALA A 225 3.41 3.37 -17.08
CA ALA A 225 3.43 4.50 -16.15
C ALA A 225 3.21 5.83 -16.88
N ILE A 226 3.88 6.06 -18.02
CA ILE A 226 3.68 7.24 -18.86
C ILE A 226 2.23 7.30 -19.35
N LYS A 227 1.66 6.19 -19.80
CA LYS A 227 0.26 6.11 -20.25
C LYS A 227 -0.72 6.44 -19.12
N THR A 228 -0.46 5.98 -17.89
CA THR A 228 -1.25 6.33 -16.69
C THR A 228 -1.15 7.82 -16.36
N LEU A 229 -0.01 8.46 -16.63
CA LEU A 229 0.19 9.89 -16.40
C LEU A 229 -0.36 10.79 -17.52
N GLN A 230 -0.59 10.26 -18.71
CA GLN A 230 -1.04 11.03 -19.87
C GLN A 230 -2.30 11.88 -19.63
N PRO A 231 -3.35 11.39 -18.94
CA PRO A 231 -4.54 12.18 -18.65
C PRO A 231 -4.27 13.39 -17.73
N ILE A 232 -3.19 13.31 -16.93
CA ILE A 232 -2.85 14.29 -15.90
C ILE A 232 -1.55 15.04 -16.20
N ILE A 233 -1.11 15.04 -17.45
CA ILE A 233 0.17 15.62 -17.89
C ILE A 233 0.29 17.13 -17.59
N ASN A 234 -0.85 17.82 -17.51
CA ASN A 234 -0.92 19.25 -17.20
C ASN A 234 -0.90 19.55 -15.70
N ARG A 235 -0.99 18.54 -14.83
CA ARG A 235 -0.84 18.71 -13.39
C ARG A 235 0.62 18.96 -13.03
N GLU A 236 0.81 19.74 -11.98
CA GLU A 236 2.13 20.08 -11.47
C GLU A 236 2.90 18.83 -11.04
N GLY A 237 4.21 18.77 -11.33
CA GLY A 237 5.05 17.61 -11.05
C GLY A 237 4.93 16.46 -12.05
N THR A 238 3.82 16.31 -12.78
CA THR A 238 3.64 15.19 -13.73
C THR A 238 4.66 15.19 -14.86
N LYS A 239 4.92 16.36 -15.48
CA LYS A 239 5.93 16.48 -16.55
C LYS A 239 7.33 16.09 -16.07
N GLN A 240 7.67 16.41 -14.82
CA GLN A 240 8.95 16.04 -14.23
C GLN A 240 9.05 14.53 -14.03
N LEU A 241 7.96 13.90 -13.59
CA LEU A 241 7.89 12.45 -13.44
C LEU A 241 7.99 11.72 -14.80
N VAL A 242 7.31 12.22 -15.84
CA VAL A 242 7.43 11.70 -17.20
C VAL A 242 8.84 11.86 -17.75
N LYS A 243 9.48 13.01 -17.51
CA LYS A 243 10.89 13.21 -17.88
C LYS A 243 11.78 12.18 -17.17
N LEU A 244 11.61 12.00 -15.87
CA LEU A 244 12.36 11.01 -15.07
C LEU A 244 12.18 9.58 -15.61
N LEU A 245 10.94 9.22 -15.98
CA LEU A 245 10.60 7.94 -16.61
C LEU A 245 11.36 7.71 -17.92
N ASN A 246 11.39 8.72 -18.80
CA ASN A 246 12.13 8.66 -20.06
C ASN A 246 13.65 8.60 -19.84
N ASP A 247 14.16 9.38 -18.89
CA ASP A 247 15.58 9.37 -18.53
C ASP A 247 15.99 7.97 -18.04
N TYR A 248 15.16 7.29 -17.22
CA TYR A 248 15.42 5.91 -16.79
C TYR A 248 15.53 4.89 -17.92
N GLU A 249 14.73 5.02 -18.98
CA GLU A 249 14.86 4.14 -20.15
C GLU A 249 16.23 4.32 -20.82
N SER A 250 16.64 5.57 -21.04
CA SER A 250 17.95 5.90 -21.62
C SER A 250 19.10 5.41 -20.72
N LEU A 251 18.98 5.60 -19.41
CA LEU A 251 19.97 5.16 -18.43
C LEU A 251 20.10 3.65 -18.39
N THR A 252 18.98 2.91 -18.45
CA THR A 252 19.01 1.44 -18.53
C THR A 252 19.79 0.97 -19.75
N LYS A 253 19.56 1.59 -20.92
CA LYS A 253 20.28 1.27 -22.16
C LYS A 253 21.78 1.58 -22.05
N ASN A 254 22.15 2.71 -21.45
CA ASN A 254 23.55 3.07 -21.24
C ASN A 254 24.26 2.05 -20.33
N VAL A 255 23.63 1.64 -19.23
CA VAL A 255 24.17 0.63 -18.31
C VAL A 255 24.35 -0.72 -19.02
N ILE A 256 23.35 -1.17 -19.78
CA ILE A 256 23.46 -2.41 -20.58
C ILE A 256 24.60 -2.32 -21.59
N SER A 257 24.75 -1.18 -22.27
CA SER A 257 25.86 -0.93 -23.21
C SER A 257 27.22 -1.03 -22.51
N THR A 258 27.37 -0.46 -21.31
CA THR A 258 28.59 -0.57 -20.51
C THR A 258 28.91 -2.03 -20.17
N PHE A 259 27.91 -2.81 -19.72
CA PHE A 259 28.11 -4.23 -19.45
C PHE A 259 28.48 -5.04 -20.70
N ASN A 260 27.83 -4.76 -21.84
CA ASN A 260 28.16 -5.37 -23.12
C ASN A 260 29.56 -4.99 -23.60
N GLN A 261 30.05 -3.78 -23.31
CA GLN A 261 31.43 -3.38 -23.60
C GLN A 261 32.44 -4.09 -22.70
N ILE A 262 32.12 -4.30 -21.42
CA ILE A 262 32.95 -5.09 -20.51
C ILE A 262 33.07 -6.54 -21.01
N GLU A 263 31.95 -7.14 -21.43
CA GLU A 263 31.92 -8.49 -21.99
C GLU A 263 32.72 -8.60 -23.31
N LYS A 264 32.50 -7.65 -24.23
CA LYS A 264 33.22 -7.60 -25.52
C LYS A 264 34.69 -7.25 -25.37
N GLY A 265 35.03 -6.46 -24.35
CA GLY A 265 36.38 -5.99 -24.01
C GLY A 265 37.31 -7.08 -23.46
N ASN A 266 37.13 -8.32 -23.92
CA ASN A 266 37.98 -9.50 -23.68
C ASN A 266 39.48 -9.21 -23.94
N VAL A 267 40.13 -8.54 -23.00
CA VAL A 267 41.59 -8.37 -22.91
C VAL A 267 42.18 -9.34 -21.89
N LEU A 268 41.40 -10.24 -21.31
CA LEU A 268 41.94 -11.33 -20.48
C LEU A 268 41.21 -12.64 -20.78
N LYS A 269 41.44 -13.15 -21.99
CA LYS A 269 41.33 -14.58 -22.24
C LYS A 269 42.32 -15.30 -21.30
N ALA A 270 41.80 -16.32 -20.62
CA ALA A 270 42.52 -17.36 -19.87
C ALA A 270 43.03 -16.99 -18.46
N GLY A 271 42.20 -17.26 -17.46
CA GLY A 271 42.67 -17.73 -16.16
C GLY A 271 41.62 -17.63 -15.05
N LYS A 272 41.36 -18.74 -14.37
CA LYS A 272 40.49 -18.82 -13.18
C LYS A 272 41.23 -18.49 -11.88
N THR A 273 42.39 -17.82 -11.97
CA THR A 273 43.17 -17.47 -10.78
C THR A 273 42.49 -16.32 -10.02
N PRO A 274 42.55 -16.32 -8.67
CA PRO A 274 41.91 -15.29 -7.86
C PRO A 274 42.29 -13.85 -8.25
N ASP A 275 43.53 -13.62 -8.67
CA ASP A 275 44.03 -12.29 -9.04
C ASP A 275 43.41 -11.77 -10.35
N LEU A 276 43.18 -12.65 -11.34
CA LEU A 276 42.51 -12.30 -12.59
C LEU A 276 41.02 -12.03 -12.36
N ILE A 277 40.39 -12.81 -11.48
CA ILE A 277 38.99 -12.61 -11.07
C ILE A 277 38.83 -11.24 -10.38
N ASN A 278 39.73 -10.91 -9.45
CA ASN A 278 39.72 -9.62 -8.76
C ASN A 278 39.99 -8.45 -9.72
N GLY A 279 40.96 -8.57 -10.62
CA GLY A 279 41.24 -7.54 -11.63
C GLY A 279 40.07 -7.30 -12.60
N LYS A 280 39.35 -8.36 -13.00
CA LYS A 280 38.12 -8.23 -13.81
C LYS A 280 37.02 -7.53 -13.01
N LYS A 281 36.80 -7.93 -11.75
CA LYS A 281 35.82 -7.31 -10.86
C LYS A 281 36.06 -5.81 -10.69
N ASP A 282 37.31 -5.39 -10.48
CA ASP A 282 37.64 -3.97 -10.32
C ASP A 282 37.36 -3.15 -11.58
N LYS A 283 37.56 -3.73 -12.77
CA LYS A 283 37.20 -3.06 -14.04
C LYS A 283 35.69 -2.90 -14.20
N VAL A 284 34.92 -3.94 -13.84
CA VAL A 284 33.45 -3.88 -13.86
C VAL A 284 32.95 -2.80 -12.92
N LEU A 285 33.47 -2.76 -11.69
CA LEU A 285 33.06 -1.77 -10.70
C LEU A 285 33.41 -0.35 -11.13
N ARG A 286 34.60 -0.12 -11.70
CA ARG A 286 34.97 1.19 -12.26
C ARG A 286 34.05 1.61 -13.39
N ALA A 287 33.78 0.74 -14.35
CA ALA A 287 32.90 1.08 -15.46
C ALA A 287 31.46 1.38 -15.02
N ILE A 288 30.97 0.71 -13.98
CA ILE A 288 29.68 1.05 -13.34
C ILE A 288 29.75 2.43 -12.66
N GLU A 289 30.84 2.70 -11.93
CA GLU A 289 31.04 3.98 -11.24
C GLU A 289 31.17 5.16 -12.22
N ASP A 290 31.92 4.98 -13.30
CA ASP A 290 32.03 5.92 -14.41
C ASP A 290 30.65 6.16 -15.05
N CYS A 291 29.88 5.09 -15.32
CA CYS A 291 28.52 5.22 -15.85
C CYS A 291 27.59 6.02 -14.92
N VAL A 292 27.63 5.75 -13.61
CA VAL A 292 26.84 6.47 -12.61
C VAL A 292 27.24 7.94 -12.55
N TYR A 293 28.53 8.23 -12.59
CA TYR A 293 29.08 9.58 -12.53
C TYR A 293 28.76 10.38 -13.80
N ASP A 294 29.08 9.84 -14.98
CA ASP A 294 28.92 10.50 -16.28
C ASP A 294 27.45 10.81 -16.60
N ASN A 295 26.53 10.00 -16.09
CA ASN A 295 25.09 10.19 -16.28
C ASN A 295 24.39 10.87 -15.09
N ASN A 296 25.14 11.31 -14.07
CA ASN A 296 24.64 11.96 -12.86
C ASN A 296 23.45 11.20 -12.21
N ILE A 297 23.60 9.89 -12.05
CA ILE A 297 22.52 9.01 -11.63
C ILE A 297 22.29 9.14 -10.11
N ASP A 298 21.10 9.57 -9.72
CA ASP A 298 20.66 9.51 -8.33
C ASP A 298 20.18 8.10 -7.96
N LEU A 299 21.06 7.31 -7.35
CA LEU A 299 20.78 5.95 -6.90
C LEU A 299 19.72 5.86 -5.78
N THR A 300 19.37 6.98 -5.12
CA THR A 300 18.27 6.99 -4.15
C THR A 300 16.91 7.01 -4.85
N ARG A 301 16.84 7.68 -6.00
CA ARG A 301 15.63 7.74 -6.84
C ARG A 301 15.52 6.53 -7.76
N TYR A 302 16.65 5.96 -8.18
CA TYR A 302 16.71 4.78 -9.05
C TYR A 302 16.95 3.50 -8.25
N VAL A 303 15.97 3.13 -7.43
CA VAL A 303 16.06 2.02 -6.47
C VAL A 303 16.45 0.69 -7.12
N TYR A 304 15.90 0.38 -8.29
CA TYR A 304 16.20 -0.87 -8.99
C TYR A 304 17.66 -0.95 -9.48
N LEU A 305 18.17 0.11 -10.11
CA LEU A 305 19.57 0.15 -10.55
C LEU A 305 20.51 0.05 -9.34
N ASN A 306 20.17 0.71 -8.23
CA ASN A 306 20.91 0.58 -6.98
C ASN A 306 20.90 -0.86 -6.44
N GLN A 307 19.78 -1.59 -6.53
CA GLN A 307 19.71 -3.01 -6.18
C GLN A 307 20.64 -3.86 -7.06
N VAL A 308 20.64 -3.63 -8.38
CA VAL A 308 21.51 -4.33 -9.33
C VAL A 308 22.99 -4.07 -9.02
N ILE A 309 23.39 -2.80 -8.89
CA ILE A 309 24.77 -2.40 -8.55
C ILE A 309 25.19 -3.00 -7.21
N THR A 310 24.31 -2.99 -6.21
CA THR A 310 24.57 -3.59 -4.90
C THR A 310 24.77 -5.10 -4.99
N ALA A 311 23.97 -5.78 -5.83
CA ALA A 311 24.14 -7.21 -6.09
C ALA A 311 25.50 -7.50 -6.71
N VAL A 312 25.93 -6.71 -7.70
CA VAL A 312 27.27 -6.80 -8.32
C VAL A 312 28.38 -6.63 -7.27
N LYS A 313 28.28 -5.59 -6.41
CA LYS A 313 29.28 -5.30 -5.37
C LYS A 313 29.40 -6.44 -4.33
N LYS A 314 28.28 -7.06 -3.96
CA LYS A 314 28.20 -8.09 -2.92
C LYS A 314 28.45 -9.52 -3.41
N LYS A 315 28.26 -9.83 -4.69
CA LYS A 315 28.45 -11.19 -5.21
C LYS A 315 29.93 -11.60 -5.09
N LYS A 316 30.18 -12.80 -4.55
CA LYS A 316 31.49 -13.46 -4.66
C LYS A 316 31.56 -13.97 -6.10
N MET A 317 31.97 -13.09 -7.02
CA MET A 317 31.99 -13.41 -8.44
C MET A 317 32.94 -14.56 -8.71
N LYS A 318 32.39 -15.78 -8.85
CA LYS A 318 33.20 -16.99 -9.06
C LYS A 318 33.58 -17.12 -10.52
N ASP A 319 32.69 -16.69 -11.40
CA ASP A 319 32.92 -16.51 -12.82
C ASP A 319 32.33 -15.16 -13.21
N VAL A 320 33.21 -14.18 -13.40
CA VAL A 320 32.82 -12.79 -13.65
C VAL A 320 32.01 -12.69 -14.94
N ASP A 321 32.28 -13.54 -15.94
CA ASP A 321 31.64 -13.47 -17.25
C ASP A 321 30.19 -14.02 -17.14
N ASP A 322 29.99 -15.17 -16.48
CA ASP A 322 28.64 -15.71 -16.21
C ASP A 322 27.83 -14.79 -15.27
N ASP A 323 28.48 -14.21 -14.26
CA ASP A 323 27.82 -13.31 -13.31
C ASP A 323 27.37 -12.00 -13.99
N ILE A 324 28.19 -11.45 -14.90
CA ILE A 324 27.84 -10.29 -15.72
C ILE A 324 26.73 -10.67 -16.70
N GLN A 325 26.80 -11.82 -17.37
CA GLN A 325 25.72 -12.27 -18.25
C GLN A 325 24.41 -12.46 -17.49
N GLU A 326 24.43 -12.96 -16.26
CA GLU A 326 23.23 -13.04 -15.43
C GLU A 326 22.68 -11.65 -15.09
N ILE A 327 23.53 -10.66 -14.83
CA ILE A 327 23.12 -9.28 -14.57
C ILE A 327 22.56 -8.61 -15.84
N ILE A 328 23.26 -8.75 -16.98
CA ILE A 328 22.81 -8.30 -18.29
C ILE A 328 21.46 -8.96 -18.58
N HIS A 329 21.35 -10.27 -18.42
CA HIS A 329 20.11 -11.00 -18.58
C HIS A 329 19.03 -10.47 -17.65
N GLN A 330 19.29 -10.21 -16.36
CA GLN A 330 18.32 -9.62 -15.45
C GLN A 330 17.84 -8.23 -15.90
N LEU A 331 18.71 -7.44 -16.53
CA LEU A 331 18.40 -6.16 -17.15
C LEU A 331 17.68 -6.31 -18.51
N GLU A 332 17.97 -7.36 -19.29
CA GLU A 332 17.52 -7.60 -20.67
C GLU A 332 16.29 -8.52 -20.80
N THR A 333 16.00 -9.45 -19.88
CA THR A 333 14.90 -10.46 -19.98
C THR A 333 13.49 -9.88 -19.92
N VAL A 334 13.34 -8.59 -20.15
CA VAL A 334 12.03 -7.93 -20.13
C VAL A 334 11.94 -6.94 -21.28
N ASN A 335 12.07 -7.48 -22.49
CA ASN A 335 11.38 -6.92 -23.66
C ASN A 335 9.93 -7.36 -23.64
#